data_AF-A0A972CY37-F1
#
_entry.id   AF-A0A972CY37-F1
#
_cell.length_a   1.000
_cell.length_b   1.000
_cell.length_c   1.000
_cell.angle_alpha   90.00
_cell.angle_beta   90.00
_cell.angle_gamma   90.00
#
_symmetry.space_group_name_H-M   'P 1'
#
loop_
_entity.id
_entity.type
_entity.pdbx_description
1 polymer ?
#
loop_
_entity_poly.entity_id
_entity_poly.type
_entity_poly.pdbx_seq_one_letter_code
_entity_poly.pdbx_strand_id
1 'polypeptide(L)'
;MIKLQRVLPAEIEKRSFEMIGEELKEQGIVLDPVNEPVIKRAIHTSADFEYANALVFSENVVENIVELFKNKEENITIVTDTNMAKAGVNKAICGKLGVEVKCFMSDQDVAEAAKINGTTRAVASMAKAATI
;
A
#
# COMPACT_ATOMS: atom_id res chain seq x y z
N MET A 1 -23.81 24.24 21.06
CA MET A 1 -24.34 22.90 21.42
C MET A 1 -23.67 21.90 20.47
N ILE A 2 -22.83 20.99 20.97
CA ILE A 2 -22.14 20.00 20.10
C ILE A 2 -23.15 18.88 19.80
N LYS A 3 -23.47 18.67 18.52
CA LYS A 3 -24.27 17.51 18.06
C LYS A 3 -23.33 16.35 17.80
N LEU A 4 -23.42 15.29 18.61
CA LEU A 4 -22.71 14.04 18.36
C LEU A 4 -23.50 13.22 17.33
N GLN A 5 -22.88 12.91 16.19
CA GLN A 5 -23.45 12.02 15.19
C GLN A 5 -22.84 10.62 15.35
N ARG A 6 -23.69 9.59 15.47
CA ARG A 6 -23.24 8.19 15.45
C ARG A 6 -23.29 7.68 14.01
N VAL A 7 -22.13 7.38 13.46
CA VAL A 7 -21.93 6.86 12.11
C VAL A 7 -21.09 5.58 12.17
N LEU A 8 -21.36 4.63 11.29
CA LEU A 8 -20.58 3.40 11.21
C LEU A 8 -19.19 3.70 10.64
N PRO A 9 -18.14 2.95 11.02
CA PRO A 9 -16.79 3.17 10.48
C PRO A 9 -16.71 3.18 8.94
N ALA A 10 -17.45 2.29 8.28
CA ALA A 10 -17.51 2.24 6.82
C ALA A 10 -18.16 3.50 6.21
N GLU A 11 -19.11 4.12 6.91
CA GLU A 11 -19.73 5.37 6.47
C GLU A 11 -18.78 6.56 6.64
N ILE A 12 -17.94 6.53 7.68
CA ILE A 12 -16.89 7.54 7.90
C ILE A 12 -15.86 7.45 6.76
N GLU A 13 -15.37 6.26 6.44
CA GLU A 13 -14.40 6.05 5.36
C GLU A 13 -14.99 6.50 4.02
N LYS A 14 -16.22 6.09 3.71
CA LYS A 14 -16.91 6.51 2.49
C LYS A 14 -17.00 8.04 2.38
N ARG A 15 -17.47 8.71 3.43
CA ARG A 15 -17.55 10.18 3.46
C ARG A 15 -16.17 10.83 3.33
N SER A 16 -15.14 10.23 3.91
CA SER A 16 -13.77 10.74 3.75
C SER A 16 -13.31 10.71 2.30
N PHE A 17 -13.57 9.61 1.57
CA PHE A 17 -13.24 9.53 0.15
C PHE A 17 -14.06 10.47 -0.73
N GLU A 18 -15.33 10.72 -0.37
CA GLU A 18 -16.17 11.73 -1.01
C GLU A 18 -15.55 13.13 -0.83
N MET A 19 -15.23 13.53 0.41
CA MET A 19 -14.61 14.83 0.70
C MET A 19 -13.25 15.01 0.01
N ILE A 20 -12.41 13.97 -0.03
CA ILE A 20 -11.13 14.02 -0.77
C ILE A 20 -11.39 14.26 -2.27
N GLY A 21 -12.41 13.60 -2.84
CA GLY A 21 -12.77 13.81 -4.24
C GLY A 21 -13.29 15.21 -4.55
N GLU A 22 -14.09 15.78 -3.66
CA GLU A 22 -14.60 17.14 -3.77
C GLU A 22 -13.46 18.17 -3.72
N GLU A 23 -12.56 18.07 -2.75
CA GLU A 23 -11.42 18.96 -2.59
C GLU A 23 -10.47 18.90 -3.80
N LEU A 24 -10.16 17.69 -4.31
CA LEU A 24 -9.35 17.54 -5.53
C LEU A 24 -10.00 18.24 -6.73
N LYS A 25 -11.33 18.13 -6.85
CA LYS A 25 -12.09 18.78 -7.91
C LYS A 25 -12.09 20.30 -7.76
N GLU A 26 -12.21 20.83 -6.54
CA GLU A 26 -12.13 22.27 -6.26
C GLU A 26 -10.75 22.83 -6.63
N GLN A 27 -9.69 22.04 -6.47
CA GLN A 27 -8.33 22.36 -6.91
C GLN A 27 -8.12 22.18 -8.43
N GLY A 28 -9.15 21.74 -9.17
CA GLY A 28 -9.08 21.50 -10.61
C GLY A 28 -8.28 20.25 -11.00
N ILE A 29 -8.01 19.35 -10.06
CA ILE A 29 -7.27 18.11 -10.29
C ILE A 29 -8.24 17.02 -10.76
N VAL A 30 -7.97 16.45 -11.93
CA VAL A 30 -8.70 15.31 -12.47
C VAL A 30 -7.77 14.11 -12.49
N LEU A 31 -8.10 13.09 -11.70
CA LEU A 31 -7.32 11.86 -11.60
C LEU A 31 -7.74 10.87 -12.69
N ASP A 32 -6.77 10.04 -13.13
CA ASP A 32 -7.07 8.86 -13.91
C ASP A 32 -7.95 7.90 -13.08
N PRO A 33 -9.13 7.47 -13.57
CA PRO A 33 -10.02 6.57 -12.84
C PRO A 33 -9.36 5.27 -12.38
N VAL A 34 -8.35 4.77 -13.10
CA VAL A 34 -7.61 3.56 -12.73
C VAL A 34 -6.75 3.81 -11.49
N ASN A 35 -6.06 4.95 -11.42
CA ASN A 35 -5.13 5.30 -10.35
C ASN A 35 -5.83 5.98 -9.16
N GLU A 36 -7.01 6.57 -9.38
CA GLU A 36 -7.78 7.34 -8.40
C GLU A 36 -7.96 6.61 -7.05
N PRO A 37 -8.34 5.31 -6.99
CA PRO A 37 -8.49 4.62 -5.72
C PRO A 37 -7.19 4.54 -4.90
N VAL A 38 -6.05 4.38 -5.57
CA VAL A 38 -4.73 4.30 -4.93
C VAL A 38 -4.31 5.68 -4.41
N ILE A 39 -4.46 6.71 -5.23
CA ILE A 39 -4.14 8.11 -4.87
C ILE A 39 -5.01 8.55 -3.69
N LYS A 40 -6.32 8.35 -3.77
CA LYS A 40 -7.24 8.72 -2.68
C LYS A 40 -6.92 7.96 -1.38
N ARG A 41 -6.52 6.69 -1.45
CA ARG A 41 -6.10 5.92 -0.27
C ARG A 41 -4.84 6.52 0.37
N ALA A 42 -3.87 6.96 -0.44
CA ALA A 42 -2.66 7.64 0.05
C ALA A 42 -3.00 8.97 0.75
N ILE A 43 -3.88 9.78 0.16
CA ILE A 43 -4.37 11.02 0.78
C ILE A 43 -5.15 10.70 2.07
N HIS A 44 -6.02 9.70 2.07
CA HIS A 44 -6.83 9.34 3.24
C HIS A 44 -5.98 8.98 4.46
N THR A 45 -4.87 8.26 4.26
CA THR A 45 -3.99 7.87 5.37
C THR A 45 -3.04 8.97 5.83
N SER A 46 -2.77 9.97 4.99
CA SER A 46 -1.77 11.02 5.26
C SER A 46 -2.39 12.40 5.53
N ALA A 47 -3.63 12.60 5.12
CA ALA A 47 -4.31 13.89 4.96
C ALA A 47 -3.56 14.88 4.06
N ASP A 48 -2.70 14.38 3.16
CA ASP A 48 -1.86 15.20 2.30
C ASP A 48 -2.28 15.08 0.83
N PHE A 49 -2.77 16.17 0.25
CA PHE A 49 -3.23 16.24 -1.13
C PHE A 49 -2.09 16.31 -2.15
N GLU A 50 -0.84 16.57 -1.72
CA GLU A 50 0.32 16.58 -2.62
C GLU A 50 0.53 15.21 -3.30
N TYR A 51 0.08 14.12 -2.67
CA TYR A 51 0.09 12.78 -3.28
C TYR A 51 -0.68 12.69 -4.60
N ALA A 52 -1.63 13.60 -4.88
CA ALA A 52 -2.29 13.68 -6.19
C ALA A 52 -1.33 14.03 -7.33
N ASN A 53 -0.23 14.73 -7.03
CA ASN A 53 0.78 15.17 -7.99
C ASN A 53 2.10 14.40 -7.86
N ALA A 54 2.44 13.93 -6.66
CA ALA A 54 3.73 13.29 -6.37
C ALA A 54 3.76 11.80 -6.71
N LEU A 55 2.62 11.12 -6.80
CA LEU A 55 2.57 9.70 -7.14
C LEU A 55 2.79 9.48 -8.63
N VAL A 56 3.82 8.71 -8.95
CA VAL A 56 4.15 8.31 -10.32
C VAL A 56 3.82 6.83 -10.49
N PHE A 57 3.06 6.53 -11.54
CA PHE A 57 2.66 5.17 -11.89
C PHE A 57 3.37 4.77 -13.18
N SER A 58 4.04 3.62 -13.14
CA SER A 58 4.52 2.99 -14.38
C SER A 58 3.33 2.64 -15.27
N GLU A 59 3.57 2.55 -16.58
CA GLU A 59 2.54 2.22 -17.55
C GLU A 59 1.79 0.92 -17.17
N ASN A 60 0.46 0.98 -17.11
CA ASN A 60 -0.44 -0.14 -16.79
C ASN A 60 -0.20 -0.84 -15.45
N VAL A 61 0.53 -0.22 -14.50
CA VAL A 61 0.96 -0.91 -13.27
C VAL A 61 -0.22 -1.38 -12.42
N VAL A 62 -1.30 -0.60 -12.33
CA VAL A 62 -2.46 -0.94 -11.49
C VAL A 62 -3.23 -2.09 -12.12
N GLU A 63 -3.47 -2.04 -13.42
CA GLU A 63 -4.15 -3.08 -14.19
C GLU A 63 -3.40 -4.40 -14.13
N ASN A 64 -2.08 -4.37 -14.37
CA ASN A 64 -1.22 -5.54 -14.31
C ASN A 64 -1.27 -6.20 -12.91
N ILE A 65 -1.22 -5.41 -11.85
CA ILE A 65 -1.32 -5.93 -10.46
C ILE A 65 -2.72 -6.50 -10.19
N VAL A 66 -3.79 -5.86 -10.67
CA VAL A 66 -5.16 -6.35 -10.52
C VAL A 66 -5.36 -7.66 -11.29
N GLU A 67 -4.83 -7.78 -12.49
CA GLU A 67 -4.86 -9.00 -13.30
C GLU A 67 -4.08 -10.13 -12.62
N LEU A 68 -2.89 -9.83 -12.11
CA LEU A 68 -2.08 -10.75 -11.32
C LEU A 68 -2.89 -11.34 -10.16
N PHE A 69 -3.55 -10.50 -9.35
CA PHE A 69 -4.39 -10.99 -8.24
C PHE A 69 -5.64 -11.77 -8.66
N LYS A 70 -6.13 -11.58 -9.90
CA LYS A 70 -7.25 -12.35 -10.44
C LYS A 70 -6.79 -13.72 -10.95
N ASN A 71 -5.54 -13.82 -11.40
CA ASN A 71 -4.95 -15.07 -11.87
C ASN A 71 -4.57 -15.97 -10.67
N LYS A 72 -5.40 -16.98 -10.41
CA LYS A 72 -5.21 -17.89 -9.26
C LYS A 72 -4.15 -18.96 -9.45
N GLU A 73 -3.52 -19.02 -10.62
CA GLU A 73 -2.47 -20.01 -10.92
C GLU A 73 -1.09 -19.54 -10.44
N GLU A 74 -0.93 -18.27 -10.10
CA GLU A 74 0.34 -17.69 -9.69
C GLU A 74 0.47 -17.63 -8.16
N ASN A 75 1.59 -18.13 -7.64
CA ASN A 75 1.94 -17.96 -6.23
C ASN A 75 2.50 -16.54 -6.01
N ILE A 76 1.63 -15.62 -5.63
CA ILE A 76 2.00 -14.22 -5.44
C ILE A 76 2.59 -14.02 -4.05
N THR A 77 3.81 -13.48 -3.98
CA THR A 77 4.44 -13.05 -2.74
C THR A 77 4.64 -11.53 -2.75
N ILE A 78 4.02 -10.83 -1.81
CA ILE A 78 4.30 -9.42 -1.53
C ILE A 78 5.47 -9.36 -0.55
N VAL A 79 6.58 -8.77 -0.97
CA VAL A 79 7.72 -8.50 -0.11
C VAL A 79 7.65 -7.05 0.37
N THR A 80 7.86 -6.85 1.67
CA THR A 80 7.93 -5.52 2.30
C THR A 80 9.29 -5.31 2.95
N ASP A 81 9.77 -4.07 2.89
CA ASP A 81 11.02 -3.65 3.53
C ASP A 81 10.84 -3.39 5.03
N THR A 82 9.62 -3.17 5.52
CA THR A 82 9.32 -2.96 6.94
C THR A 82 8.21 -3.85 7.47
N ASN A 83 8.29 -4.21 8.76
CA ASN A 83 7.20 -4.93 9.43
C ASN A 83 5.92 -4.09 9.56
N MET A 84 6.03 -2.77 9.56
CA MET A 84 4.88 -1.86 9.58
C MET A 84 4.07 -2.00 8.30
N ALA A 85 4.71 -1.96 7.13
CA ALA A 85 4.06 -2.19 5.84
C ALA A 85 3.39 -3.58 5.81
N LYS A 86 4.11 -4.64 6.22
CA LYS A 86 3.53 -6.00 6.33
C LYS A 86 2.29 -6.04 7.22
N ALA A 87 2.31 -5.35 8.36
CA ALA A 87 1.19 -5.33 9.31
C ALA A 87 -0.03 -4.57 8.76
N GLY A 88 0.17 -3.59 7.88
CA GLY A 88 -0.90 -2.83 7.22
C GLY A 88 -1.65 -3.60 6.13
N VAL A 89 -1.08 -4.70 5.61
CA VAL A 89 -1.72 -5.51 4.58
C VAL A 89 -2.85 -6.39 5.16
N ASN A 90 -4.01 -6.42 4.50
CA ASN A 90 -5.17 -7.18 4.94
C ASN A 90 -4.98 -8.69 4.79
N LYS A 91 -4.61 -9.35 5.90
CA LYS A 91 -4.37 -10.80 5.97
C LYS A 91 -5.56 -11.66 5.53
N ALA A 92 -6.79 -11.22 5.78
CA ALA A 92 -7.99 -11.98 5.41
C ALA A 92 -8.19 -11.99 3.89
N ILE A 93 -7.91 -10.88 3.21
CA ILE A 93 -7.96 -10.82 1.75
C ILE A 93 -6.79 -11.59 1.14
N CYS A 94 -5.57 -11.45 1.68
CA CYS A 94 -4.42 -12.23 1.23
C CYS A 94 -4.70 -13.75 1.28
N GLY A 95 -5.28 -14.25 2.39
CA GLY A 95 -5.65 -15.67 2.50
C GLY A 95 -6.70 -16.12 1.48
N LYS A 96 -7.66 -15.25 1.11
CA LYS A 96 -8.64 -15.55 0.06
C LYS A 96 -8.03 -15.55 -1.34
N LEU A 97 -6.99 -14.74 -1.56
CA LEU A 97 -6.30 -14.61 -2.84
C LEU A 97 -5.09 -15.55 -2.97
N GLY A 98 -4.72 -16.29 -1.92
CA GLY A 98 -3.51 -17.14 -1.92
C GLY A 98 -2.21 -16.34 -1.91
N VAL A 99 -2.23 -15.08 -1.48
CA VAL A 99 -1.08 -14.17 -1.49
C VAL A 99 -0.30 -14.31 -0.17
N GLU A 100 1.01 -14.54 -0.27
CA GLU A 100 1.90 -14.48 0.89
C GLU A 100 2.45 -13.06 1.09
N VAL A 101 2.68 -12.65 2.35
CA VAL A 101 3.32 -11.37 2.67
C VAL A 101 4.55 -11.60 3.54
N LYS A 102 5.73 -11.29 3.01
CA LYS A 102 7.03 -11.53 3.66
C LYS A 102 7.73 -10.21 4.01
N CYS A 103 8.50 -10.27 5.10
CA CYS A 103 9.39 -9.21 5.56
C CYS A 103 10.52 -9.89 6.31
N PHE A 104 11.77 -9.65 5.91
CA PHE A 104 12.95 -10.29 6.50
C PHE A 104 13.73 -9.35 7.42
N MET A 105 13.21 -8.15 7.66
CA MET A 105 13.86 -7.09 8.43
C MET A 105 14.26 -7.52 9.86
N SER A 106 13.52 -8.48 10.44
CA SER A 106 13.77 -9.01 11.79
C SER A 106 14.63 -10.25 11.83
N ASP A 107 15.06 -10.77 10.68
CA ASP A 107 15.81 -12.03 10.66
C ASP A 107 17.26 -11.80 11.10
N GLN A 108 17.81 -12.76 11.85
CA GLN A 108 19.15 -12.65 12.41
C GLN A 108 20.23 -12.62 11.31
N ASP A 109 20.08 -13.46 10.29
CA ASP A 109 20.99 -13.52 9.14
C ASP A 109 21.01 -12.20 8.34
N VAL A 110 19.88 -11.51 8.23
CA VAL A 110 19.80 -10.16 7.62
C VAL A 110 20.59 -9.14 8.44
N ALA A 111 20.48 -9.18 9.77
CA ALA A 111 21.23 -8.27 10.65
C ALA A 111 22.75 -8.53 10.58
N GLU A 112 23.16 -9.80 10.51
CA GLU A 112 24.56 -10.21 10.36
C GLU A 112 25.12 -9.79 8.99
N ALA A 113 24.39 -10.08 7.90
CA ALA A 113 24.79 -9.72 6.55
C ALA A 113 24.93 -8.20 6.37
N ALA A 114 24.02 -7.40 6.94
CA ALA A 114 24.11 -5.94 6.92
C ALA A 114 25.39 -5.44 7.62
N LYS A 115 25.72 -6.02 8.78
CA LYS A 115 26.93 -5.67 9.53
C LYS A 115 28.22 -6.04 8.79
N ILE A 116 28.27 -7.24 8.22
CA ILE A 116 29.45 -7.72 7.47
C ILE A 116 29.70 -6.85 6.23
N ASN A 117 28.64 -6.50 5.51
CA ASN A 117 28.73 -5.76 4.25
C ASN A 117 28.70 -4.23 4.42
N GLY A 118 28.55 -3.72 5.64
CA GLY A 118 28.45 -2.27 5.90
C GLY A 118 27.21 -1.62 5.28
N THR A 119 26.10 -2.36 5.14
CA THR A 119 24.85 -1.88 4.55
C THR A 119 23.74 -1.74 5.60
N THR A 120 22.58 -1.23 5.20
CA THR A 120 21.39 -1.23 6.07
C THR A 120 20.73 -2.61 6.07
N ARG A 121 19.96 -2.90 7.12
CA ARG A 121 19.14 -4.12 7.16
C ARG A 121 18.10 -4.17 6.03
N ALA A 122 17.61 -3.03 5.56
CA ALA A 122 16.69 -2.97 4.42
C ALA A 122 17.34 -3.52 3.14
N VAL A 123 18.58 -3.12 2.86
CA VAL A 123 19.34 -3.62 1.70
C VAL A 123 19.57 -5.12 1.82
N ALA A 124 20.04 -5.60 2.97
CA ALA A 124 20.25 -7.03 3.20
C ALA A 124 18.93 -7.83 3.15
N SER A 125 17.83 -7.27 3.65
CA SER A 125 16.49 -7.88 3.59
C SER A 125 15.99 -8.02 2.16
N MET A 126 16.20 -7.03 1.29
CA MET A 126 15.81 -7.10 -0.12
C MET A 126 16.73 -8.05 -0.90
N ALA A 127 18.02 -8.10 -0.58
CA ALA A 127 18.94 -9.07 -1.16
C ALA A 127 18.51 -10.52 -0.84
N LYS A 128 18.11 -10.79 0.41
CA LYS A 128 17.52 -12.07 0.81
C LYS A 128 16.19 -12.35 0.08
N ALA A 129 15.35 -11.32 -0.07
CA ALA A 129 14.08 -11.47 -0.77
C ALA A 129 14.26 -11.83 -2.25
N ALA A 130 15.34 -11.40 -2.90
CA ALA A 130 15.60 -11.70 -4.30
C ALA A 130 15.94 -13.19 -4.58
N THR A 131 16.07 -14.03 -3.54
CA THR A 131 16.41 -15.45 -3.67
C THR A 131 15.23 -16.40 -3.37
N ILE A 132 14.01 -15.88 -3.21
CA ILE A 132 12.81 -16.67 -2.86
C ILE A 132 11.93 -16.97 -4.06
#